data_AF-A0A3R6W1L7-F1
#
_entry.id   AF-A0A3R6W1L7-F1
#
_cell.length_a   1.000
_cell.length_b   1.000
_cell.length_c   1.000
_cell.angle_alpha   90.00
_cell.angle_beta   90.00
_cell.angle_gamma   90.00
#
_symmetry.space_group_name_H-M   'P 1'
#
loop_
_entity.id
_entity.type
_entity.pdbx_description
1 polymer ?
#
loop_
_entity_poly.entity_id
_entity_poly.type
_entity_poly.pdbx_seq_one_letter_code
_entity_poly.pdbx_strand_id
1 'polypeptide(L)'
;MDVGFFYLEGHGIPTTLQAAVYDQMKQFFHLPETEKQKARADKNMRGWAPMYEETLDPLHQSKGDTKEAYHVCRPSLPDEVHLPLHDTENVFPDPQTLPQFKSITTAYFDAMSALGLHVAHLFADAAGSPGFFQPPGMFDR
;
A
#
# COMPACT_ATOMS: atom_id res chain seq x y z
N MET A 1 -25.68 7.17 16.45
CA MET A 1 -24.25 7.27 16.81
C MET A 1 -23.55 7.19 15.49
N ASP A 2 -23.16 8.33 14.95
CA ASP A 2 -22.50 8.35 13.65
C ASP A 2 -21.05 7.97 13.89
N VAL A 3 -20.64 6.85 13.33
CA VAL A 3 -19.27 6.34 13.43
C VAL A 3 -18.51 6.80 12.19
N GLY A 4 -17.26 7.24 12.35
CA GLY A 4 -16.41 7.77 11.25
C GLY A 4 -15.92 6.72 10.25
N PHE A 5 -16.57 5.56 10.15
CA PHE A 5 -16.21 4.42 9.32
C PHE A 5 -17.47 3.70 8.82
N PHE A 6 -17.33 2.98 7.70
CA PHE A 6 -18.39 2.16 7.12
C PHE A 6 -17.81 0.87 6.53
N TYR A 7 -18.66 -0.13 6.32
CA TYR A 7 -18.34 -1.32 5.55
C TYR A 7 -18.89 -1.15 4.13
N LEU A 8 -18.08 -1.47 3.14
CA LEU A 8 -18.48 -1.45 1.74
C LEU A 8 -18.63 -2.89 1.24
N GLU A 9 -19.83 -3.27 0.83
CA GLU A 9 -20.10 -4.53 0.14
C GLU A 9 -20.27 -4.30 -1.37
N GLY A 10 -20.13 -5.36 -2.18
CA GLY A 10 -20.35 -5.27 -3.63
C GLY A 10 -19.32 -4.41 -4.39
N HIS A 11 -18.16 -4.11 -3.79
CA HIS A 11 -17.13 -3.23 -4.35
C HIS A 11 -16.35 -3.79 -5.56
N GLY A 12 -16.61 -5.04 -5.96
CA GLY A 12 -16.10 -5.61 -7.21
C GLY A 12 -14.63 -6.08 -7.20
N ILE A 13 -13.89 -5.93 -6.09
CA ILE A 13 -12.52 -6.46 -6.01
C ILE A 13 -12.59 -8.00 -5.97
N PRO A 14 -11.93 -8.72 -6.91
CA PRO A 14 -12.00 -10.16 -6.97
C PRO A 14 -11.57 -10.83 -5.67
N THR A 15 -12.37 -11.74 -5.14
CA THR A 15 -12.04 -12.51 -3.92
C THR A 15 -10.77 -13.33 -4.10
N THR A 16 -10.49 -13.77 -5.33
CA THR A 16 -9.24 -14.46 -5.71
C THR A 16 -8.01 -13.56 -5.56
N LEU A 17 -8.11 -12.27 -5.90
CA LEU A 17 -7.01 -11.31 -5.74
C LEU A 17 -6.76 -10.99 -4.27
N GLN A 18 -7.85 -10.84 -3.48
CA GLN A 18 -7.76 -10.68 -2.02
C GLN A 18 -7.04 -11.88 -1.38
N ALA A 19 -7.48 -13.11 -1.70
CA ALA A 19 -6.83 -14.31 -1.19
C ALA A 19 -5.36 -14.39 -1.62
N ALA A 20 -5.05 -14.10 -2.88
CA ALA A 20 -3.70 -14.13 -3.40
C ALA A 20 -2.76 -13.15 -2.67
N VAL A 21 -3.18 -11.90 -2.43
CA VAL A 21 -2.31 -10.94 -1.72
C VAL A 21 -2.07 -11.36 -0.27
N TYR A 22 -3.08 -11.90 0.43
CA TYR A 22 -2.89 -12.45 1.77
C TYR A 22 -1.93 -13.63 1.77
N ASP A 23 -2.01 -14.53 0.78
CA ASP A 23 -1.13 -15.69 0.71
C ASP A 23 0.32 -15.30 0.36
N GLN A 24 0.52 -14.30 -0.50
CA GLN A 24 1.85 -13.74 -0.76
C GLN A 24 2.46 -13.07 0.49
N MET A 25 1.66 -12.30 1.23
CA MET A 25 2.11 -11.67 2.48
C MET A 25 2.46 -12.72 3.55
N LYS A 26 1.63 -13.76 3.72
CA LYS A 26 1.96 -14.89 4.62
C LYS A 26 3.28 -15.53 4.24
N GLN A 27 3.47 -15.86 2.96
CA GLN A 27 4.72 -16.49 2.49
C GLN A 27 5.93 -15.60 2.78
N PHE A 28 5.85 -14.30 2.49
CA PHE A 28 6.91 -13.35 2.78
C PHE A 28 7.24 -13.27 4.28
N PHE A 29 6.25 -13.09 5.15
CA PHE A 29 6.52 -12.91 6.58
C PHE A 29 7.05 -14.18 7.27
N HIS A 30 6.78 -15.36 6.69
CA HIS A 30 7.35 -16.65 7.13
C HIS A 30 8.79 -16.89 6.64
N LEU A 31 9.33 -16.06 5.73
CA LEU A 31 10.71 -16.19 5.31
C LEU A 31 11.68 -15.95 6.49
N PRO A 32 12.87 -16.57 6.45
CA PRO A 32 13.95 -16.22 7.36
C PRO A 32 14.23 -14.72 7.32
N GLU A 33 14.57 -14.13 8.47
CA GLU A 33 14.81 -12.69 8.55
C GLU A 33 15.87 -12.21 7.56
N THR A 34 16.91 -13.01 7.31
CA THR A 34 17.96 -12.71 6.32
C THR A 34 17.41 -12.54 4.91
N GLU A 35 16.34 -13.25 4.54
CA GLU A 35 15.67 -13.09 3.25
C GLU A 35 14.77 -11.86 3.25
N LYS A 36 14.04 -11.60 4.34
CA LYS A 36 13.21 -10.39 4.48
C LYS A 36 14.05 -9.11 4.42
N GLN A 37 15.25 -9.10 5.01
CA GLN A 37 16.17 -7.96 4.97
C GLN A 37 16.60 -7.59 3.54
N LYS A 38 16.56 -8.50 2.56
CA LYS A 38 16.83 -8.17 1.15
C LYS A 38 15.76 -7.25 0.56
N ALA A 39 14.55 -7.27 1.13
CA ALA A 39 13.43 -6.43 0.75
C ALA A 39 13.25 -5.22 1.70
N ARG A 40 14.27 -4.87 2.50
CA ARG A 40 14.19 -3.80 3.50
C ARG A 40 13.71 -2.49 2.88
N ALA A 41 12.79 -1.84 3.59
CA ALA A 41 12.26 -0.54 3.23
C ALA A 41 13.39 0.48 3.03
N ASP A 42 13.30 1.22 1.92
CA ASP A 42 14.27 2.26 1.58
C ASP A 42 14.00 3.59 2.31
N LYS A 43 14.72 4.65 1.91
CA LYS A 43 14.54 6.00 2.45
C LYS A 43 13.14 6.59 2.24
N ASN A 44 12.38 6.07 1.27
CA ASN A 44 11.01 6.47 0.97
C ASN A 44 9.99 5.49 1.57
N MET A 45 10.42 4.63 2.50
CA MET A 45 9.63 3.63 3.19
C MET A 45 9.05 2.56 2.26
N ARG A 46 9.63 2.33 1.07
CA ARG A 46 9.15 1.34 0.11
C ARG A 46 9.82 -0.01 0.36
N GLY A 47 9.06 -1.03 0.75
CA GLY A 47 9.56 -2.36 1.10
C GLY A 47 9.14 -2.80 2.51
N TRP A 48 9.90 -3.74 3.08
CA TRP A 48 9.64 -4.34 4.39
C TRP A 48 10.19 -3.51 5.55
N ALA A 49 9.33 -3.19 6.51
CA ALA A 49 9.69 -2.64 7.81
C ALA A 49 9.66 -3.76 8.86
N PRO A 50 10.75 -3.99 9.61
CA PRO A 50 10.78 -5.02 10.64
C PRO A 50 9.94 -4.62 11.86
N MET A 51 9.79 -5.55 12.78
CA MET A 51 9.35 -5.28 14.15
C MET A 51 10.10 -4.07 14.75
N TYR A 52 9.36 -3.22 15.46
CA TYR A 52 9.89 -2.09 16.23
C TYR A 52 10.47 -0.93 15.41
N GLU A 53 10.37 -0.96 14.08
CA GLU A 53 10.90 0.12 13.22
C GLU A 53 10.11 1.42 13.36
N GLU A 54 8.79 1.33 13.31
CA GLU A 54 7.90 2.49 13.29
C GLU A 54 7.53 2.89 14.73
N THR A 55 7.58 4.19 15.03
CA THR A 55 7.14 4.76 16.32
C THR A 55 6.21 5.93 16.04
N LEU A 56 4.92 5.75 16.33
CA LEU A 56 3.85 6.71 16.07
C LEU A 56 3.46 7.52 17.31
N ASP A 57 3.70 6.98 18.50
CA ASP A 57 3.43 7.60 19.80
C ASP A 57 4.66 7.46 20.70
N PRO A 58 5.68 8.31 20.53
CA PRO A 58 6.94 8.20 21.27
C PRO A 58 6.79 8.45 22.78
N LEU A 59 5.64 8.98 23.25
CA LEU A 59 5.37 9.17 24.67
C LEU A 59 4.94 7.87 25.36
N HIS A 60 4.33 6.95 24.62
CA HIS A 60 3.80 5.71 25.17
C HIS A 60 4.48 4.45 24.62
N GLN A 61 5.23 4.56 23.51
CA GLN A 61 5.96 3.45 22.91
C GLN A 61 7.41 3.41 23.38
N SER A 62 7.79 2.31 24.04
CA SER A 62 9.14 2.13 24.58
C SER A 62 10.15 1.59 23.57
N LYS A 63 9.68 0.87 22.54
CA LYS A 63 10.54 0.22 21.54
C LYS A 63 10.08 0.42 20.09
N GLY A 64 8.89 0.97 19.85
CA GLY A 64 8.24 1.02 18.54
C GLY A 64 7.09 0.01 18.40
N ASP A 65 6.53 -0.07 17.20
CA ASP A 65 5.37 -0.90 16.86
C ASP A 65 5.68 -2.39 16.94
N THR A 66 4.78 -3.16 17.54
CA THR A 66 4.88 -4.64 17.68
C THR A 66 4.39 -5.38 16.42
N LYS A 67 4.67 -4.82 15.25
CA LYS A 67 4.34 -5.38 13.94
C LYS A 67 5.51 -5.24 12.99
N GLU A 68 5.59 -6.16 12.05
CA GLU A 68 6.28 -5.91 10.78
C GLU A 68 5.26 -5.45 9.73
N ALA A 69 5.74 -4.73 8.72
CA ALA A 69 4.91 -4.20 7.64
C ALA A 69 5.60 -4.34 6.29
N TYR A 70 4.82 -4.30 5.22
CA TYR A 70 5.33 -4.23 3.87
C TYR A 70 4.58 -3.14 3.11
N HIS A 71 5.33 -2.17 2.61
CA HIS A 71 4.78 -1.01 1.91
C HIS A 71 5.02 -1.15 0.41
N VAL A 72 3.93 -1.14 -0.35
CA VAL A 72 3.95 -1.09 -1.82
C VAL A 72 3.26 0.19 -2.24
N CYS A 73 3.94 0.98 -3.06
CA CYS A 73 3.44 2.25 -3.58
C CYS A 73 3.31 2.20 -5.09
N ARG A 74 2.65 3.18 -5.71
CA ARG A 74 2.68 3.29 -7.18
C ARG A 74 4.11 3.60 -7.66
N PRO A 75 4.52 3.11 -8.83
CA PRO A 75 5.77 3.55 -9.47
C PRO A 75 5.69 5.04 -9.80
N SER A 76 6.76 5.79 -9.51
CA SER A 76 6.84 7.21 -9.89
C SER A 76 6.91 7.35 -11.42
N LEU A 77 6.27 8.39 -11.95
CA LEU A 77 6.44 8.76 -13.36
C LEU A 77 7.78 9.50 -13.59
N PRO A 78 8.32 9.50 -14.82
CA PRO A 78 9.59 10.17 -15.12
C PRO A 78 9.62 11.66 -14.75
N ASP A 79 8.49 12.36 -14.90
CA ASP A 79 8.35 13.77 -14.55
C ASP A 79 8.15 14.00 -13.04
N GLU A 80 8.02 12.97 -12.22
CA GLU A 80 7.76 13.08 -10.78
C GLU A 80 8.98 12.82 -9.92
N VAL A 81 10.08 12.30 -10.48
CA VAL A 81 11.29 11.93 -9.73
C VAL A 81 11.86 13.09 -8.90
N HIS A 82 11.58 14.34 -9.28
CA HIS A 82 11.98 15.53 -8.56
C HIS A 82 11.09 15.87 -7.34
N LEU A 83 9.93 15.24 -7.21
CA LEU A 83 9.00 15.42 -6.11
C LEU A 83 9.44 14.60 -4.88
N PRO A 84 9.13 15.06 -3.65
CA PRO A 84 9.44 14.30 -2.45
C PRO A 84 8.90 12.86 -2.50
N LEU A 85 9.71 11.89 -2.09
CA LEU A 85 9.37 10.45 -2.01
C LEU A 85 9.13 9.72 -3.36
N HIS A 86 9.42 10.38 -4.48
CA HIS A 86 9.23 9.82 -5.82
C HIS A 86 10.55 9.42 -6.50
N ASP A 87 11.69 9.56 -5.82
CA ASP A 87 13.02 9.34 -6.38
C ASP A 87 13.55 7.90 -6.20
N THR A 88 12.70 6.95 -5.82
CA THR A 88 13.04 5.53 -5.69
C THR A 88 11.93 4.61 -6.20
N GLU A 89 12.30 3.36 -6.49
CA GLU A 89 11.37 2.30 -6.86
C GLU A 89 10.97 1.47 -5.63
N ASN A 90 9.88 0.69 -5.76
CA ASN A 90 9.56 -0.30 -4.73
C ASN A 90 10.66 -1.35 -4.63
N VAL A 91 11.10 -1.64 -3.41
CA VAL A 91 11.94 -2.78 -3.11
C VAL A 91 11.04 -4.01 -2.99
N PHE A 92 11.32 -5.06 -3.77
CA PHE A 92 10.58 -6.34 -3.77
C PHE A 92 11.48 -7.49 -3.29
N PRO A 93 10.92 -8.59 -2.72
CA PRO A 93 11.71 -9.78 -2.44
C PRO A 93 12.27 -10.39 -3.73
N ASP A 94 13.29 -11.23 -3.58
CA ASP A 94 13.90 -11.96 -4.69
C ASP A 94 12.82 -12.73 -5.49
N PRO A 95 12.67 -12.47 -6.81
CA PRO A 95 11.73 -13.19 -7.66
C PRO A 95 11.97 -14.71 -7.73
N GLN A 96 13.18 -15.18 -7.40
CA GLN A 96 13.43 -16.63 -7.29
C GLN A 96 12.77 -17.23 -6.03
N THR A 97 12.68 -16.44 -4.95
CA THR A 97 12.05 -16.86 -3.69
C THR A 97 10.53 -16.66 -3.73
N LEU A 98 10.06 -15.51 -4.21
CA LEU A 98 8.63 -15.19 -4.32
C LEU A 98 8.30 -14.60 -5.70
N PRO A 99 8.17 -15.45 -6.75
CA PRO A 99 8.03 -15.00 -8.14
C PRO A 99 6.76 -14.20 -8.42
N GLN A 100 5.71 -14.40 -7.63
CA GLN A 100 4.41 -13.75 -7.82
C GLN A 100 4.20 -12.53 -6.92
N PHE A 101 5.12 -12.25 -5.99
CA PHE A 101 4.89 -11.24 -4.97
C PHE A 101 4.63 -9.87 -5.59
N LYS A 102 5.58 -9.38 -6.40
CA LYS A 102 5.48 -8.09 -7.08
C LYS A 102 4.17 -7.96 -7.87
N SER A 103 3.88 -8.92 -8.76
CA SER A 103 2.71 -8.82 -9.64
C SER A 103 1.39 -8.83 -8.88
N ILE A 104 1.24 -9.70 -7.87
CA ILE A 104 0.03 -9.77 -7.07
C ILE A 104 -0.14 -8.54 -6.17
N THR A 105 0.92 -8.08 -5.49
CA THR A 105 0.82 -6.92 -4.61
C THR A 105 0.55 -5.63 -5.39
N THR A 106 1.16 -5.47 -6.58
CA THR A 106 0.88 -4.32 -7.45
C THR A 106 -0.54 -4.38 -7.99
N ALA A 107 -1.02 -5.55 -8.47
CA ALA A 107 -2.40 -5.68 -8.93
C ALA A 107 -3.43 -5.37 -7.83
N TYR A 108 -3.16 -5.77 -6.59
CA TYR A 108 -4.01 -5.43 -5.45
C TYR A 108 -3.96 -3.93 -5.11
N PHE A 109 -2.77 -3.32 -5.13
CA PHE A 109 -2.61 -1.88 -4.93
C PHE A 109 -3.42 -1.06 -5.96
N ASP A 110 -3.30 -1.41 -7.25
CA ASP A 110 -4.00 -0.72 -8.33
C ASP A 110 -5.52 -0.85 -8.18
N ALA A 111 -6.01 -2.06 -7.88
CA ALA A 111 -7.42 -2.33 -7.71
C ALA A 111 -8.01 -1.56 -6.51
N MET A 112 -7.32 -1.55 -5.37
CA MET A 112 -7.75 -0.80 -4.18
C MET A 112 -7.67 0.71 -4.37
N SER A 113 -6.69 1.20 -5.13
CA SER A 113 -6.57 2.63 -5.46
C SER A 113 -7.71 3.09 -6.35
N ALA A 114 -8.06 2.31 -7.38
CA ALA A 114 -9.21 2.58 -8.24
C ALA A 114 -10.53 2.57 -7.44
N LEU A 115 -10.70 1.61 -6.53
CA LEU A 115 -11.87 1.58 -5.64
C LEU A 115 -11.93 2.80 -4.71
N GLY A 116 -10.80 3.18 -4.10
CA GLY A 116 -10.71 4.35 -3.24
C GLY A 116 -11.09 5.64 -3.96
N LEU A 117 -10.60 5.82 -5.20
CA LEU A 117 -10.96 6.94 -6.05
C LEU A 117 -12.47 6.95 -6.37
N HIS A 118 -13.03 5.80 -6.73
CA HIS A 118 -14.46 5.68 -7.01
C HIS A 118 -15.31 6.09 -5.80
N VAL A 119 -14.95 5.62 -4.60
CA VAL A 119 -15.62 6.01 -3.35
C VAL A 119 -15.48 7.51 -3.09
N ALA A 120 -14.30 8.10 -3.35
CA ALA A 120 -14.09 9.54 -3.21
C ALA A 120 -14.99 10.35 -4.15
N HIS A 121 -15.21 9.90 -5.39
CA HIS A 121 -16.17 10.54 -6.31
C HIS A 121 -17.59 10.50 -5.75
N LEU A 122 -18.04 9.35 -5.21
CA LEU A 122 -19.37 9.24 -4.60
C LEU A 122 -19.55 10.19 -3.41
N PHE A 123 -18.51 10.39 -2.60
CA PHE A 123 -18.53 11.36 -1.50
C PHE A 123 -18.55 12.80 -1.99
N ALA A 124 -17.78 13.13 -3.03
CA ALA A 124 -17.79 14.45 -3.62
C ALA A 124 -19.19 14.82 -4.16
N ASP A 125 -19.85 13.87 -4.83
CA ASP A 125 -21.22 14.03 -5.32
C ASP A 125 -22.21 14.24 -4.17
N ALA A 126 -22.16 13.40 -3.14
CA ALA A 126 -23.03 13.51 -1.96
C ALA A 126 -22.81 14.81 -1.18
N ALA A 127 -21.59 15.36 -1.19
CA ALA A 127 -21.23 16.63 -0.58
C ALA A 127 -21.59 17.86 -1.45
N GLY A 128 -22.20 17.66 -2.63
CA GLY A 128 -22.56 18.76 -3.55
C GLY A 128 -21.35 19.37 -4.28
N SER A 129 -20.23 18.65 -4.35
CA SER A 129 -19.01 19.06 -5.05
C SER A 129 -18.63 18.04 -6.15
N PRO A 130 -19.53 17.74 -7.10
CA PRO A 130 -19.28 16.73 -8.12
C PRO A 130 -18.02 17.07 -8.93
N GLY A 131 -17.22 16.04 -9.25
CA GLY A 131 -16.00 16.20 -10.03
C GLY A 131 -14.79 16.75 -9.27
N PHE A 132 -14.88 16.99 -7.95
CA PHE A 132 -13.78 17.54 -7.16
C PHE A 132 -12.47 16.73 -7.26
N PHE A 133 -12.56 15.39 -7.39
CA PHE A 133 -11.41 14.49 -7.55
C PHE A 133 -11.18 14.02 -9.01
N GLN A 134 -11.71 14.74 -10.00
CA GLN A 134 -11.44 14.51 -11.43
C GLN A 134 -10.29 15.34 -12.05
N PRO A 135 -9.72 16.40 -11.41
CA PRO A 135 -8.57 17.07 -11.98
C PRO A 135 -7.37 16.11 -12.20
N PRO A 136 -6.63 16.29 -13.31
CA PRO A 136 -5.54 15.40 -13.67
C PRO A 136 -4.37 15.49 -12.67
N GLY A 137 -3.76 14.34 -12.38
CA GLY A 137 -2.61 14.21 -11.49
C GLY A 137 -2.92 13.97 -10.03
N MET A 138 -4.19 13.82 -9.65
CA MET A 138 -4.55 13.48 -8.28
C MET A 138 -4.57 11.96 -8.05
N PHE A 139 -5.15 11.19 -8.98
CA PHE A 139 -5.27 9.72 -8.87
C PHE A 139 -5.25 8.97 -10.22
N ASP A 140 -5.13 9.70 -11.32
CA ASP A 140 -5.19 9.21 -12.71
C ASP A 140 -3.82 9.30 -13.43
N ARG A 141 -2.75 9.55 -12.67
CA ARG A 141 -1.35 9.51 -13.13
C ARG A 141 -0.62 8.30 -12.58
#